data_AF-A0A956DES3-F1
#
_entry.id   AF-A0A956DES3-F1
#
_cell.length_a   1.000
_cell.length_b   1.000
_cell.length_c   1.000
_cell.angle_alpha   90.00
_cell.angle_beta   90.00
_cell.angle_gamma   90.00
#
_symmetry.space_group_name_H-M   'P 1'
#
loop_
_entity.id
_entity.type
_entity.pdbx_description
1 polymer ?
#
loop_
_entity_poly.entity_id
_entity_poly.type
_entity_poly.pdbx_seq_one_letter_code
_entity_poly.pdbx_strand_id
1 'polypeptide(L)'
;MVIRLLNGRVGGAERLFIDTANLFAEAGHDVTCLYCDARKGRPFYRLSPRVKWLNLHGRSSRRGPLYRSTDWLAKRTSRTPLGATTGWLAQNLYFSRRLHSALVSLRPDLV
;
A
#
# COMPACT_ATOMS: atom_id res chain seq x y z
N MET A 1 5.79 7.47 -6.80
CA MET A 1 6.33 6.11 -6.52
C MET A 1 5.34 5.26 -5.71
N VAL A 2 5.13 4.01 -6.11
CA VAL A 2 4.13 3.10 -5.51
C VAL A 2 4.70 1.69 -5.26
N ILE A 3 4.45 1.11 -4.09
CA ILE A 3 4.76 -0.29 -3.76
C ILE A 3 3.61 -0.90 -2.96
N ARG A 4 3.33 -2.20 -3.09
CA ARG A 4 2.19 -2.81 -2.37
C ARG A 4 2.46 -2.97 -0.88
N LEU A 5 3.57 -3.61 -0.52
CA LEU A 5 3.94 -3.94 0.86
C LEU A 5 5.31 -3.34 1.18
N LEU A 6 5.46 -2.76 2.37
CA LEU A 6 6.69 -2.03 2.73
C LEU A 6 7.10 -2.20 4.21
N ASN A 7 6.15 -2.44 5.12
CA ASN A 7 6.44 -2.35 6.55
C ASN A 7 7.22 -3.58 7.04
N GLY A 8 8.40 -3.33 7.61
CA GLY A 8 9.26 -4.37 8.21
C GLY A 8 9.71 -5.47 7.25
N ARG A 9 9.60 -5.25 5.93
CA ARG A 9 10.00 -6.22 4.91
C ARG A 9 11.44 -6.00 4.50
N VAL A 10 12.15 -7.09 4.31
CA VAL A 10 13.53 -7.14 3.83
C VAL A 10 13.51 -7.84 2.48
N GLY A 11 13.93 -7.15 1.44
CA GLY A 11 13.87 -7.64 0.07
C GLY A 11 14.51 -6.67 -0.91
N GLY A 12 14.92 -7.19 -2.07
CA GLY A 12 15.62 -6.39 -3.09
C GLY A 12 14.73 -5.30 -3.70
N ALA A 13 13.45 -5.59 -3.90
CA ALA A 13 12.49 -4.62 -4.41
C ALA A 13 12.27 -3.47 -3.41
N GLU A 14 12.10 -3.79 -2.13
CA GLU A 14 11.95 -2.80 -1.07
C GLU A 14 13.21 -1.94 -0.90
N ARG A 15 14.40 -2.53 -1.04
CA ARG A 15 15.66 -1.80 -1.01
C ARG A 15 15.76 -0.81 -2.15
N LEU A 16 15.61 -1.29 -3.39
CA LEU A 16 15.66 -0.44 -4.59
C LEU A 16 14.61 0.67 -4.52
N PHE A 17 13.39 0.36 -4.08
CA PHE A 17 12.33 1.34 -3.93
C PHE A 17 12.72 2.49 -2.99
N ILE A 18 13.31 2.17 -1.83
CA ILE A 18 13.76 3.17 -0.85
C ILE A 18 14.97 3.95 -1.37
N ASP A 19 15.95 3.26 -1.97
CA ASP A 19 17.16 3.88 -2.52
C ASP A 19 16.80 4.88 -3.63
N THR A 20 15.92 4.48 -4.56
CA THR A 20 15.43 5.37 -5.63
C THR A 20 14.63 6.56 -5.08
N ALA A 21 13.78 6.35 -4.07
CA ALA A 21 13.04 7.45 -3.44
C ALA A 21 13.98 8.46 -2.76
N ASN A 22 15.03 7.98 -2.11
CA ASN A 22 16.05 8.84 -1.50
C ASN A 22 16.82 9.62 -2.56
N LEU A 23 17.25 8.96 -3.65
CA LEU A 23 17.95 9.61 -4.76
C LEU A 23 17.12 10.76 -5.36
N PHE A 24 15.82 10.55 -5.60
CA PHE A 24 14.95 11.61 -6.11
C PHE A 24 14.79 12.77 -5.12
N ALA A 25 14.70 12.48 -3.82
CA ALA A 25 14.63 13.52 -2.80
C ALA A 25 15.94 14.30 -2.63
N GLU A 26 17.09 13.64 -2.84
CA GLU A 26 18.41 14.29 -2.88
C GLU A 26 18.57 15.17 -4.12
N ALA A 27 18.02 14.76 -5.26
CA ALA A 27 17.95 15.55 -6.49
C ALA A 27 16.96 16.73 -6.41
N GLY A 28 16.24 16.90 -5.29
CA GLY A 28 15.37 18.05 -5.04
C GLY A 28 13.91 17.87 -5.45
N HIS A 29 13.48 16.65 -5.80
CA HIS A 29 12.09 16.36 -6.13
C HIS A 29 11.22 16.17 -4.86
N ASP A 30 9.95 16.57 -4.90
CA ASP A 30 8.96 16.23 -3.86
C ASP A 30 8.47 14.80 -4.04
N VAL A 31 9.07 13.86 -3.32
CA VAL A 31 8.78 12.44 -3.45
C VAL A 31 7.71 12.03 -2.45
N THR A 32 6.62 11.45 -2.96
CA THR A 32 5.62 10.75 -2.15
C THR A 32 5.58 9.25 -2.48
N CYS A 33 5.90 8.44 -1.47
CA CYS A 33 5.85 6.98 -1.53
C CYS A 33 4.49 6.46 -1.04
N LEU A 34 3.75 5.81 -1.93
CA LEU A 34 2.47 5.19 -1.60
C LEU A 34 2.63 3.70 -1.35
N TYR A 35 2.03 3.22 -0.25
CA TYR A 35 1.99 1.79 0.05
C TYR A 35 0.67 1.35 0.67
N CYS A 36 0.35 0.05 0.64
CA CYS A 36 -0.92 -0.47 1.17
C CYS A 36 -0.70 -1.70 2.04
N ASP A 37 -0.28 -1.47 3.27
CA ASP A 37 0.01 -2.53 4.24
C ASP A 37 -1.03 -2.54 5.37
N ALA A 38 -1.57 -3.73 5.66
CA ALA A 38 -2.50 -3.92 6.75
C ALA A 38 -1.86 -3.70 8.13
N ARG A 39 -0.57 -4.00 8.23
CA ARG A 39 0.19 -3.78 9.45
C ARG A 39 0.66 -2.34 9.46
N LYS A 40 0.66 -1.71 10.63
CA LYS A 40 1.37 -0.46 10.83
C LYS A 40 2.82 -0.77 11.15
N GLY A 41 3.73 0.07 10.69
CA GLY A 41 5.15 -0.09 10.90
C GLY A 41 5.93 0.93 10.11
N ARG A 42 7.25 0.78 10.12
CA ARG A 42 8.20 1.55 9.30
C ARG A 42 8.89 0.66 8.27
N PRO A 43 9.42 1.22 7.17
CA PRO A 43 10.22 0.45 6.25
C PRO A 43 11.45 -0.04 6.99
N PHE A 44 11.97 -1.20 6.61
CA PHE A 44 13.20 -1.72 7.21
C PHE A 44 14.41 -0.84 6.83
N TYR A 45 14.50 -0.46 5.56
CA TYR A 45 15.54 0.44 5.07
C TYR A 45 15.25 1.90 5.43
N ARG A 46 16.32 2.68 5.63
CA ARG A 46 16.22 4.08 6.05
C ARG A 46 15.67 4.94 4.91
N LEU A 47 14.48 5.49 5.14
CA LEU A 47 13.88 6.49 4.26
C LEU A 47 14.30 7.89 4.71
N SER A 48 14.67 8.75 3.75
CA SER A 48 14.99 10.15 3.98
C SER A 48 13.79 10.88 4.61
N PRO A 49 14.00 11.76 5.61
CA PRO A 49 12.92 12.53 6.22
C PRO A 49 12.27 13.52 5.25
N ARG A 50 12.90 13.80 4.10
CA ARG A 50 12.33 14.61 3.03
C ARG A 50 11.26 13.87 2.22
N VAL A 51 11.30 12.54 2.22
CA VAL A 51 10.33 11.72 1.46
C VAL A 51 9.05 11.57 2.28
N LYS A 52 7.93 11.98 1.70
CA LYS A 52 6.60 11.69 2.27
C LYS A 52 6.26 10.24 1.98
N TRP A 53 5.59 9.59 2.92
CA TRP A 53 5.16 8.20 2.73
C TRP A 53 3.80 7.98 3.37
N LEU A 54 2.90 7.34 2.62
CA LEU A 54 1.49 7.25 2.96
C LEU A 54 0.99 5.81 2.84
N ASN A 55 0.43 5.30 3.93
CA ASN A 55 -0.26 4.02 3.93
C ASN A 55 -1.72 4.18 3.48
N LEU A 56 -2.02 3.73 2.26
CA LEU A 56 -3.35 3.70 1.64
C LEU A 56 -4.33 2.77 2.37
N HIS A 57 -3.82 1.86 3.21
CA HIS A 57 -4.63 0.99 4.06
C HIS A 57 -5.36 1.74 5.20
N GLY A 58 -5.16 3.06 5.33
CA GLY A 58 -5.64 3.93 6.42
C GLY A 58 -7.09 3.75 6.94
N ARG A 59 -7.22 4.08 8.24
CA ARG A 59 -8.24 3.71 9.26
C ARG A 59 -9.75 3.82 8.96
N SER A 60 -10.22 4.57 7.96
CA SER A 60 -11.67 4.86 7.84
C SER A 60 -12.47 3.83 7.03
N SER A 61 -11.82 3.01 6.19
CA SER A 61 -12.55 2.12 5.26
C SER A 61 -13.12 0.86 5.90
N ARG A 62 -12.74 0.53 7.14
CA ARG A 62 -13.14 -0.71 7.84
C ARG A 62 -14.15 -0.52 8.97
N ARG A 63 -14.92 0.58 8.99
CA ARG A 63 -15.98 0.82 9.99
C ARG A 63 -17.39 0.43 9.55
N GLY A 64 -17.54 -0.19 8.37
CA GLY A 64 -18.84 -0.71 7.92
C GLY A 64 -19.07 -2.16 8.39
N PRO A 65 -20.25 -2.49 8.97
CA PRO A 65 -20.59 -3.87 9.35
C PRO A 65 -20.56 -4.85 8.16
N LEU A 66 -20.81 -4.35 6.94
CA LEU A 66 -20.69 -5.07 5.66
C LEU A 66 -19.26 -5.53 5.33
N TYR A 67 -18.24 -4.75 5.69
CA TYR A 67 -16.84 -5.14 5.44
C TYR A 67 -16.38 -6.23 6.42
N ARG A 68 -16.82 -6.15 7.69
CA ARG A 68 -16.46 -7.16 8.71
C ARG A 68 -17.07 -8.53 8.40
N SER A 69 -18.33 -8.56 7.97
CA SER A 69 -19.02 -9.80 7.62
C SER A 69 -18.43 -10.45 6.37
N THR A 70 -18.11 -9.67 5.34
CA THR A 70 -17.47 -10.18 4.12
C THR A 70 -16.02 -10.59 4.34
N ASP A 71 -15.23 -9.88 5.16
CA ASP A 71 -13.86 -10.28 5.53
C ASP A 71 -13.83 -11.56 6.40
N TRP A 72 -14.84 -11.75 7.26
CA TRP A 72 -15.01 -12.99 8.03
C TRP A 72 -15.41 -14.18 7.15
N LEU A 73 -16.39 -13.99 6.26
CA LEU A 73 -16.81 -15.00 5.27
C LEU A 73 -15.63 -15.37 4.37
N ALA A 74 -14.93 -14.39 3.82
CA ALA A 74 -13.76 -14.59 2.96
C ALA A 74 -12.69 -15.41 3.68
N LYS A 75 -12.32 -15.07 4.93
CA LYS A 75 -11.33 -15.86 5.70
C LYS A 75 -11.78 -17.30 5.97
N ARG A 76 -13.09 -17.53 6.10
CA ARG A 76 -13.67 -18.86 6.33
C ARG A 76 -13.75 -19.70 5.05
N THR A 77 -14.00 -19.07 3.91
CA THR A 77 -14.09 -19.72 2.59
C THR A 77 -12.76 -19.80 1.84
N SER A 78 -11.73 -19.07 2.28
CA SER A 78 -10.36 -19.01 1.73
C SER A 78 -9.61 -20.35 1.69
N ARG A 79 -10.18 -21.44 2.23
CA ARG A 79 -9.65 -22.80 2.11
C ARG A 79 -9.98 -23.47 0.77
N THR A 80 -10.86 -22.87 -0.03
CA THR A 80 -11.21 -23.35 -1.37
C THR A 80 -10.55 -22.48 -2.45
N PRO A 81 -10.20 -23.03 -3.62
CA PRO A 81 -9.59 -22.26 -4.72
C PRO A 81 -10.47 -21.10 -5.21
N LEU A 82 -11.80 -21.23 -5.14
CA LEU A 82 -12.74 -20.15 -5.43
C LEU A 82 -12.76 -19.05 -4.35
N GLY A 83 -12.57 -19.42 -3.08
CA GLY A 83 -12.41 -18.44 -1.99
C GLY A 83 -11.10 -17.64 -2.09
N ALA A 84 -10.02 -18.29 -2.55
CA ALA A 84 -8.72 -17.64 -2.74
C ALA A 84 -8.75 -16.59 -3.87
N THR A 85 -9.41 -16.91 -5.00
CA THR A 85 -9.54 -16.00 -6.15
C THR A 85 -10.43 -14.79 -5.84
N THR A 86 -11.56 -15.00 -5.18
CA THR A 86 -12.44 -13.90 -4.74
C THR A 86 -11.77 -12.99 -3.71
N GLY A 87 -11.04 -13.58 -2.75
CA GLY A 87 -10.22 -12.81 -1.79
C GLY A 87 -9.13 -11.99 -2.48
N TRP A 88 -8.44 -12.56 -3.47
CA TRP A 88 -7.43 -11.85 -4.26
C TRP A 88 -8.05 -10.69 -5.04
N LEU A 89 -9.17 -10.91 -5.74
CA LEU A 89 -9.87 -9.86 -6.50
C LEU A 89 -10.30 -8.71 -5.59
N ALA A 90 -10.90 -9.02 -4.44
CA ALA A 90 -11.34 -8.02 -3.48
C ALA A 90 -10.18 -7.14 -2.97
N GLN A 91 -9.03 -7.74 -2.68
CA GLN A 91 -7.84 -7.01 -2.23
C GLN A 91 -7.23 -6.14 -3.33
N ASN A 92 -7.19 -6.63 -4.57
CA ASN A 92 -6.66 -5.88 -5.72
C ASN A 92 -7.55 -4.68 -6.07
N LEU A 93 -8.87 -4.90 -6.15
CA LEU A 93 -9.82 -3.81 -6.42
C LEU A 93 -9.79 -2.75 -5.32
N TYR A 94 -9.67 -3.17 -4.06
CA TYR A 94 -9.48 -2.24 -2.95
C TYR A 94 -8.22 -1.40 -3.12
N PHE A 95 -7.08 -2.02 -3.42
CA PHE A 95 -5.82 -1.32 -3.65
C PHE A 95 -5.95 -0.33 -4.80
N SER A 96 -6.44 -0.76 -5.96
CA SER A 96 -6.56 0.11 -7.15
C SER A 96 -7.48 1.30 -6.91
N ARG A 97 -8.63 1.12 -6.23
CA ARG A 97 -9.53 2.23 -5.87
C ARG A 97 -8.85 3.25 -4.96
N ARG A 98 -8.09 2.76 -3.97
CA ARG A 98 -7.39 3.62 -3.01
C ARG A 98 -6.22 4.34 -3.67
N LEU A 99 -5.48 3.65 -4.54
CA LEU A 99 -4.41 4.22 -5.33
C LEU A 99 -4.95 5.33 -6.24
N HIS A 100 -6.04 5.07 -6.97
CA HIS A 100 -6.67 6.08 -7.81
C HIS A 100 -7.09 7.32 -7.00
N SER A 101 -7.75 7.13 -5.86
CA SER A 101 -8.13 8.25 -4.97
C SER A 101 -6.92 9.04 -4.48
N ALA A 102 -5.81 8.37 -4.17
CA ALA A 102 -4.59 9.03 -3.73
C ALA A 102 -3.92 9.81 -4.87
N LEU A 103 -3.85 9.24 -6.08
CA LEU A 103 -3.29 9.90 -7.26
C LEU A 103 -4.09 11.15 -7.65
N VAL A 104 -5.42 11.09 -7.63
CA VAL A 104 -6.29 12.24 -7.89
C VAL A 104 -6.06 13.36 -6.87
N SER A 105 -5.82 13.01 -5.60
CA SER A 105 -5.57 13.99 -4.54
C SER A 105 -4.15 14.58 -4.58
N LEU A 106 -3.15 13.77 -4.89
CA LEU A 106 -1.75 14.18 -4.89
C LEU A 106 -1.35 14.90 -6.18
N ARG A 107 -2.02 14.58 -7.30
CA ARG A 107 -1.72 15.09 -8.65
C ARG A 107 -0.21 15.08 -8.96
N PRO A 108 0.44 13.91 -8.87
CA PRO A 108 1.88 13.83 -9.11
C PRO A 108 2.19 14.09 -10.59
N ASP A 109 3.32 14.75 -10.85
CA ASP A 109 3.83 14.94 -12.21
C ASP A 109 4.28 13.60 -12.83
N LEU A 110 4.83 12.71 -11.99
CA LEU A 110 5.33 11.39 -12.35
C LEU A 110 4.99 10.37 -11.26
N VAL A 111 4.61 9.14 -11.66
CA VAL A 111 4.19 8.06 -10.74
C VAL A 111 5.25 6.99 -10.61
#